data_AF-A0A929D233-F1
#
_entry.id   AF-A0A929D233-F1
#
_cell.length_a   1.000
_cell.length_b   1.000
_cell.length_c   1.000
_cell.angle_alpha   90.00
_cell.angle_beta   90.00
_cell.angle_gamma   90.00
#
_symmetry.space_group_name_H-M   'P 1'
#
loop_
_entity.id
_entity.type
_entity.pdbx_description
1 polymer ?
#
loop_
_entity_poly.entity_id
_entity_poly.type
_entity_poly.pdbx_seq_one_letter_code
_entity_poly.pdbx_strand_id
1 'polypeptide(L)'
;GVMVLSQVYGRELSEIADPERKRAVAFSLGEKMVQRFLDEYGTIICEEIQEKVMGRSFSLLDPEDKQAFEAMGGHSTACPSVVGKGVEWAAELIEEEKAKANRQ
;
A
#
# COMPACT_ATOMS: atom_id res chain seq x y z
N GLY A 1 1.54 3.36 -1.27
CA GLY A 1 1.19 3.73 0.12
C GLY A 1 2.42 4.12 0.92
N VAL A 2 3.10 3.15 1.54
CA VAL A 2 4.17 3.39 2.53
C VAL A 2 5.28 4.33 2.07
N MET A 3 5.72 4.24 0.80
CA MET A 3 6.74 5.18 0.29
C MET A 3 6.31 6.64 0.39
N VAL A 4 5.08 6.98 -0.03
CA VAL A 4 4.55 8.35 0.06
C VAL A 4 4.40 8.79 1.51
N LEU A 5 3.94 7.89 2.40
CA LEU A 5 3.84 8.18 3.83
C LEU A 5 5.22 8.55 4.40
N SER A 6 6.27 7.82 4.02
CA SER A 6 7.65 8.13 4.41
C SER A 6 8.20 9.40 3.73
N GLN A 7 7.77 9.75 2.53
CA GLN A 7 8.15 11.03 1.89
C GLN A 7 7.54 12.23 2.61
N VAL A 8 6.33 12.10 3.15
CA VAL A 8 5.63 13.20 3.83
C VAL A 8 6.03 13.31 5.30
N TYR A 9 6.20 12.19 6.00
CA TYR A 9 6.40 12.16 7.46
C TYR A 9 7.71 11.51 7.92
N GLY A 10 8.51 10.98 6.99
CA GLY A 10 9.77 10.33 7.32
C GLY A 10 10.89 11.33 7.63
N ARG A 11 12.00 10.78 8.10
CA ARG A 11 13.24 11.54 8.30
C ARG A 11 13.96 11.74 6.97
N GLU A 12 14.64 12.88 6.85
CA GLU A 12 15.54 13.16 5.73
C GLU A 12 16.88 12.45 5.92
N LEU A 13 17.62 12.24 4.82
CA LEU A 13 18.96 11.63 4.88
C LEU A 13 19.94 12.51 5.67
N SER A 14 19.86 13.83 5.53
CA SER A 14 20.67 14.79 6.30
C SER A 14 20.37 14.73 7.81
N GLU A 15 19.18 14.29 8.19
CA GLU A 15 18.68 14.22 9.56
C GLU A 15 18.55 12.75 10.03
N ILE A 16 19.50 11.89 9.63
CA ILE A 16 19.42 10.45 9.92
C ILE A 16 19.37 10.11 11.42
N ALA A 17 19.97 10.97 12.26
CA ALA A 17 19.94 10.87 13.72
C ALA A 17 18.51 10.96 14.29
N ASP A 18 17.60 11.63 13.57
CA ASP A 18 16.17 11.69 13.83
C ASP A 18 15.79 12.10 15.28
N PRO A 19 16.29 13.26 15.79
CA PRO A 19 15.94 13.74 17.13
C PRO A 19 14.44 14.00 17.30
N GLU A 20 13.76 14.38 16.22
CA GLU A 20 12.31 14.61 16.14
C GLU A 20 11.50 13.31 16.06
N ARG A 21 12.16 12.14 15.95
CA ARG A 21 11.53 10.81 15.86
C ARG A 21 10.52 10.67 14.71
N LYS A 22 10.75 11.35 13.58
CA LYS A 22 9.94 11.25 12.35
C LYS A 22 9.84 9.83 11.83
N ARG A 23 10.88 9.01 12.03
CA ARG A 23 10.83 7.57 11.70
C ARG A 23 9.71 6.84 12.44
N ALA A 24 9.44 7.20 13.71
CA ALA A 24 8.39 6.54 14.49
C ALA A 24 6.99 6.85 13.92
N VAL A 25 6.77 8.09 13.45
CA VAL A 25 5.53 8.48 12.76
C VAL A 25 5.36 7.68 11.47
N ALA A 26 6.40 7.64 10.62
CA ALA A 26 6.36 6.88 9.38
C ALA A 26 6.13 5.37 9.60
N PHE A 27 6.73 4.79 10.65
CA PHE A 27 6.49 3.38 11.03
C PHE A 27 5.05 3.15 11.48
N SER A 28 4.50 4.03 12.32
CA SER A 28 3.10 3.93 12.76
C SER A 28 2.12 4.02 11.58
N LEU A 29 2.36 4.93 10.63
CA LEU A 29 1.54 5.03 9.42
C LEU A 29 1.70 3.80 8.51
N GLY A 30 2.93 3.27 8.40
CA GLY A 30 3.21 2.05 7.66
C GLY A 30 2.48 0.82 8.24
N GLU A 31 2.48 0.67 9.57
CA GLU A 31 1.75 -0.39 10.27
C GLU A 31 0.24 -0.30 10.00
N LYS A 32 -0.35 0.89 10.10
CA LYS A 32 -1.78 1.09 9.77
C LYS A 32 -2.10 0.76 8.32
N MET A 33 -1.21 1.13 7.40
CA MET A 33 -1.35 0.79 5.99
C MET A 33 -1.35 -0.73 5.79
N VAL A 34 -0.40 -1.44 6.41
CA VAL A 34 -0.32 -2.92 6.37
C VAL A 34 -1.57 -3.53 6.97
N GLN A 35 -2.04 -3.03 8.12
CA GLN A 35 -3.24 -3.55 8.77
C GLN A 35 -4.47 -3.46 7.85
N ARG A 36 -4.65 -2.36 7.12
CA ARG A 36 -5.76 -2.24 6.15
C ARG A 36 -5.71 -3.29 5.03
N PHE A 37 -4.51 -3.65 4.54
CA PHE A 37 -4.37 -4.77 3.60
C PHE A 37 -4.66 -6.12 4.24
N LEU A 38 -4.23 -6.34 5.49
CA LEU A 38 -4.51 -7.56 6.23
C LEU A 38 -6.01 -7.70 6.56
N ASP A 39 -6.69 -6.62 6.90
CA ASP A 39 -8.12 -6.64 7.19
C ASP A 39 -8.95 -6.91 5.92
N GLU A 40 -8.58 -6.29 4.80
CA GLU A 40 -9.31 -6.42 3.54
C GLU A 40 -8.99 -7.73 2.80
N TYR A 41 -7.72 -8.10 2.71
CA TYR A 41 -7.25 -9.23 1.89
C TYR A 41 -6.64 -10.35 2.72
N GLY A 42 -6.32 -10.16 3.99
CA GLY A 42 -5.60 -11.15 4.80
C GLY A 42 -4.11 -11.27 4.46
N THR A 43 -3.59 -10.44 3.57
CA THR A 43 -2.20 -10.49 3.10
C THR A 43 -1.78 -9.19 2.43
N ILE A 44 -0.47 -8.97 2.34
CA ILE A 44 0.18 -7.89 1.58
C ILE A 44 0.90 -8.40 0.33
N ILE A 45 0.88 -9.71 0.09
CA ILE A 45 1.60 -10.35 -1.02
C ILE A 45 0.71 -10.35 -2.24
N CYS A 46 1.16 -9.71 -3.33
CA CYS A 46 0.36 -9.57 -4.56
C CYS A 46 -0.13 -10.92 -5.10
N GLU A 47 0.70 -11.96 -5.05
CA GLU A 47 0.35 -13.30 -5.51
C GLU A 47 -0.88 -13.86 -4.78
N GLU A 48 -0.88 -13.79 -3.44
CA GLU A 48 -2.01 -14.25 -2.62
C GLU A 48 -3.25 -13.35 -2.78
N ILE A 49 -3.05 -12.04 -3.02
CA ILE A 49 -4.16 -11.14 -3.35
C ILE A 49 -4.79 -11.54 -4.69
N GLN A 50 -3.98 -11.87 -5.71
CA GLN A 50 -4.49 -12.36 -6.99
C GLN A 50 -5.33 -13.62 -6.80
N GLU A 51 -4.88 -14.60 -6.01
CA GLU A 51 -5.68 -15.79 -5.71
C GLU A 51 -7.05 -15.45 -5.12
N LYS A 52 -7.12 -14.45 -4.24
CA LYS A 52 -8.38 -14.03 -3.59
C LYS A 52 -9.32 -13.27 -4.53
N VAL A 53 -8.80 -12.36 -5.35
CA VAL A 53 -9.64 -11.48 -6.19
C VAL A 53 -9.91 -12.05 -7.57
N MET A 54 -9.09 -13.00 -8.03
CA MET A 54 -9.11 -13.54 -9.37
C MET A 54 -9.19 -15.08 -9.39
N GLY A 55 -9.06 -15.75 -8.25
CA GLY A 55 -9.20 -17.21 -8.13
C GLY A 55 -7.93 -18.02 -8.39
N ARG A 56 -6.86 -17.38 -8.89
CA ARG A 56 -5.51 -17.92 -8.95
C ARG A 56 -4.46 -16.80 -9.08
N SER A 57 -3.20 -17.13 -8.86
CA SER A 57 -2.06 -16.29 -9.21
C SER A 57 -1.57 -16.53 -10.64
N PHE A 58 -0.79 -15.58 -11.14
CA PHE A 58 -0.29 -15.56 -12.52
C PHE A 58 1.20 -15.23 -12.58
N SER A 59 1.96 -16.03 -13.33
CA SER A 59 3.30 -15.66 -13.75
C SER A 59 3.25 -14.74 -14.97
N LEU A 60 3.46 -13.44 -14.79
CA LEU A 60 3.45 -12.48 -15.91
C LEU A 60 4.64 -12.62 -16.89
N LEU A 61 5.62 -13.46 -16.54
CA LEU A 61 6.72 -13.83 -17.42
C LEU A 61 6.35 -14.96 -18.39
N ASP A 62 5.32 -15.74 -18.05
CA ASP A 62 4.76 -16.75 -18.95
C ASP A 62 3.67 -16.10 -19.85
N PRO A 63 3.77 -16.24 -21.18
CA PRO A 63 2.82 -15.60 -22.09
C PRO A 63 1.37 -16.07 -21.93
N GLU A 64 1.14 -17.34 -21.60
CA GLU A 64 -0.21 -17.90 -21.45
C GLU A 64 -0.86 -17.40 -20.16
N ASP A 65 -0.10 -17.42 -19.05
CA ASP A 65 -0.52 -16.83 -17.78
C ASP A 65 -0.77 -15.34 -17.92
N LYS A 66 0.09 -14.59 -18.62
CA LYS A 66 -0.14 -13.17 -18.88
C LYS A 66 -1.44 -12.95 -19.64
N GLN A 67 -1.72 -13.73 -20.68
CA GLN A 67 -2.98 -13.60 -21.43
C GLN A 67 -4.20 -13.90 -20.55
N ALA A 68 -4.13 -14.94 -19.71
CA ALA A 68 -5.19 -15.28 -18.78
C ALA A 68 -5.41 -14.18 -17.71
N PHE A 69 -4.32 -13.61 -17.19
CA PHE A 69 -4.34 -12.47 -16.28
C PHE A 69 -5.07 -11.27 -16.89
N GLU A 70 -4.74 -10.91 -18.14
CA GLU A 70 -5.42 -9.81 -18.85
C GLU A 70 -6.90 -10.10 -19.10
N ALA A 71 -7.23 -11.34 -19.50
CA ALA A 71 -8.61 -11.76 -19.75
C ALA A 71 -9.49 -11.69 -18.49
N MET A 72 -8.88 -11.87 -17.32
CA MET A 72 -9.54 -11.72 -16.01
C MET A 72 -9.49 -10.28 -15.48
N GLY A 73 -9.04 -9.34 -16.30
CA GLY A 73 -9.02 -7.92 -15.97
C GLY A 73 -7.87 -7.51 -15.08
N GLY A 74 -6.77 -8.24 -15.08
CA GLY A 74 -5.58 -7.99 -14.26
C GLY A 74 -5.10 -6.53 -14.31
N HIS A 75 -5.03 -5.91 -15.50
CA HIS A 75 -4.67 -4.49 -15.64
C HIS A 75 -5.86 -3.54 -15.85
N SER A 76 -7.07 -4.04 -16.05
CA SER A 76 -8.25 -3.18 -16.30
C SER A 76 -9.09 -2.95 -15.05
N THR A 77 -9.17 -3.93 -14.15
CA THR A 77 -10.12 -3.94 -13.02
C THR A 77 -9.53 -4.56 -11.76
N ALA A 78 -9.04 -5.79 -11.79
CA ALA A 78 -8.64 -6.55 -10.60
C ALA A 78 -7.51 -5.85 -9.82
N CYS A 79 -6.29 -5.75 -10.38
CA CYS A 79 -5.20 -5.07 -9.69
C CYS A 79 -5.45 -3.55 -9.52
N PRO A 80 -6.01 -2.82 -10.50
CA PRO A 80 -6.38 -1.42 -10.30
C PRO A 80 -7.33 -1.19 -9.13
N SER A 81 -8.29 -2.09 -8.86
CA SER A 81 -9.19 -1.95 -7.71
C SER A 81 -8.46 -2.07 -6.37
N VAL A 82 -7.52 -3.01 -6.27
CA VAL A 82 -6.66 -3.19 -5.09
C VAL A 82 -5.77 -1.96 -4.88
N VAL A 83 -5.15 -1.48 -5.96
CA VAL A 83 -4.30 -0.26 -5.93
C VAL A 83 -5.14 0.97 -5.56
N GLY A 84 -6.34 1.11 -6.10
CA GLY A 84 -7.26 2.20 -5.80
C GLY A 84 -7.59 2.30 -4.32
N LYS A 85 -7.96 1.17 -3.68
CA LYS A 85 -8.13 1.09 -2.23
C LYS A 85 -6.85 1.47 -1.48
N GLY A 86 -5.69 0.98 -1.93
CA GLY A 86 -4.41 1.35 -1.35
C GLY A 86 -4.10 2.86 -1.45
N VAL A 87 -4.52 3.54 -2.52
CA VAL A 87 -4.37 4.99 -2.67
C VAL A 87 -5.32 5.73 -1.73
N GLU A 88 -6.59 5.33 -1.67
CA GLU A 88 -7.60 5.87 -0.76
C GLU A 88 -7.12 5.82 0.69
N TRP A 89 -6.68 4.64 1.15
CA TRP A 89 -6.17 4.47 2.51
C TRP A 89 -4.94 5.33 2.81
N ALA A 90 -4.03 5.48 1.85
CA ALA A 90 -2.88 6.35 2.03
C ALA A 90 -3.29 7.82 2.16
N ALA A 91 -4.26 8.28 1.36
CA ALA A 91 -4.79 9.64 1.44
C ALA A 91 -5.48 9.88 2.80
N GLU A 92 -6.30 8.95 3.27
CA GLU A 92 -6.94 9.03 4.59
C GLU A 92 -5.90 9.13 5.72
N LEU A 93 -4.88 8.27 5.71
CA LEU A 93 -3.82 8.29 6.73
C LEU A 93 -3.06 9.63 6.74
N ILE A 94 -2.82 10.23 5.57
CA ILE A 94 -2.20 11.56 5.45
C ILE A 94 -3.11 12.63 6.08
N GLU A 95 -4.40 12.63 5.75
CA GLU A 95 -5.33 13.63 6.29
C GLU A 95 -5.54 13.47 7.80
N GLU A 96 -5.65 12.24 8.30
CA GLU A 96 -5.70 11.95 9.73
C GLU A 96 -4.47 12.50 10.48
N GLU A 97 -3.28 12.31 9.91
CA GLU A 97 -2.03 12.73 10.55
C GLU A 97 -1.85 14.26 10.50
N LYS A 98 -2.19 14.90 9.38
CA LYS A 98 -2.27 16.38 9.30
C LYS A 98 -3.22 16.93 10.36
N ALA A 99 -4.41 16.34 10.51
CA ALA A 99 -5.39 16.79 11.49
C ALA A 99 -4.92 16.60 12.94
N LYS A 100 -4.07 15.62 13.23
CA LYS A 100 -3.44 15.48 14.56
C LYS A 100 -2.40 16.56 14.81
N ALA A 101 -1.53 16.83 13.84
CA ALA A 101 -0.52 17.88 13.94
C ALA A 101 -1.14 19.27 14.17
N ASN A 102 -2.27 19.57 13.52
CA ASN A 102 -2.96 20.86 13.69
C ASN A 102 -3.70 21.03 15.03
N ARG A 103 -3.84 19.95 15.81
CA ARG A 103 -4.51 19.96 17.13
C ARG A 103 -3.52 20.04 18.30
N GLN A 104 -2.21 19.97 18.02
CA GLN A 104 -1.13 20.16 18.99
C GLN A 104 -0.58 21.58 18.89
#